data_AF-A0A953IXC3-F1
#
_entry.id   AF-A0A953IXC3-F1
#
_cell.length_a   1.000
_cell.length_b   1.000
_cell.length_c   1.000
_cell.angle_alpha   90.00
_cell.angle_beta   90.00
_cell.angle_gamma   90.00
#
_symmetry.space_group_name_H-M   'P 1'
#
loop_
_entity.id
_entity.type
_entity.pdbx_description
1 polymer ?
#
loop_
_entity_poly.entity_id
_entity_poly.type
_entity_poly.pdbx_seq_one_letter_code
_entity_poly.pdbx_strand_id
1 'polypeptide(L)'
;MASLQDLRDNLSVALEQLLDERDAAIAAGETAKAATAQTEIDRIKPILGAVQFAINHDGAVNLNAVAARLQESIEAQRAIGLTTALKTLKKAVEELREEADDDVADTGGGSGPGASLQAKPGPNQSVVNMLIAEATKRGLDPMMILTIVAIESDFKPRLTNPRSSAAGLFQFIDSTWVKEGGKKFPGRGGKGNGHAAGAAIETQIEIGCKFVAKLVKFVKEKLGSASTLHVYMAHQQGQAGALKILKANPNEAIESVIGDDAAIDNGFGGMTVAETIAKFRNTIRVNEDQARSEVVAVQPGPDAGGGRSQPAGASTKQRAIEVALAEMEIFARSNGAIVRENRPPLEARVLEYFRFVDRGDVTDTTAVPWSAAYMSFVMHKAGATNEQFPKSAGHAKYILASLRNRIANRFDASIVYFDRNEKAPRLGDLVGFSDEVRNRADIEAFLSKPADKQFFSSHTDLVVNVNAGQILVVGGNVSQTITTKRIRVDAEGMIAPSEKHFFLLRVNI
;
A
#
# COMPACT_ATOMS: atom_id res chain seq x y z
N MET A 1 -8.73 -13.70 35.62
CA MET A 1 -9.09 -12.42 35.00
C MET A 1 -8.07 -11.40 35.46
N ALA A 2 -7.13 -11.00 34.61
CA ALA A 2 -6.22 -9.90 34.91
C ALA A 2 -6.79 -8.65 34.24
N SER A 3 -7.49 -7.83 35.03
CA SER A 3 -8.03 -6.57 34.56
C SER A 3 -6.88 -5.61 34.16
N LEU A 4 -7.16 -4.58 33.36
CA LEU A 4 -6.20 -3.48 33.14
C LEU A 4 -5.69 -2.90 34.46
N GLN A 5 -6.51 -2.96 35.51
CA GLN A 5 -6.17 -2.60 36.89
C GLN A 5 -5.04 -3.48 37.45
N ASP A 6 -5.13 -4.81 37.27
CA ASP A 6 -4.12 -5.77 37.75
C ASP A 6 -2.80 -5.63 36.98
N LEU A 7 -2.88 -5.40 35.66
CA LEU A 7 -1.71 -5.10 34.83
C LEU A 7 -1.02 -3.80 35.30
N ARG A 8 -1.79 -2.74 35.56
CA ARG A 8 -1.26 -1.48 36.09
C ARG A 8 -0.57 -1.70 37.43
N ASP A 9 -1.17 -2.46 38.33
CA ASP A 9 -0.64 -2.69 39.68
C ASP A 9 0.66 -3.49 39.62
N ASN A 10 0.69 -4.56 38.83
CA ASN A 10 1.91 -5.34 38.60
C ASN A 10 3.04 -4.50 37.98
N LEU A 11 2.74 -3.63 37.01
CA LEU A 11 3.72 -2.73 36.40
C LEU A 11 4.23 -1.66 37.35
N SER A 12 3.38 -1.16 38.24
CA SER A 12 3.75 -0.19 39.27
C SER A 12 4.72 -0.81 40.28
N VAL A 13 4.41 -2.02 40.76
CA VAL A 13 5.29 -2.78 41.66
C VAL A 13 6.63 -3.11 40.99
N ALA A 14 6.63 -3.54 39.73
CA ALA A 14 7.86 -3.81 39.00
C ALA A 14 8.73 -2.55 38.82
N LEU A 15 8.11 -1.38 38.62
CA LEU A 15 8.83 -0.12 38.49
C LEU A 15 9.52 0.30 39.79
N GLU A 16 8.85 0.13 40.93
CA GLU A 16 9.43 0.38 42.26
C GLU A 16 10.61 -0.56 42.52
N GLN A 17 10.45 -1.86 42.24
CA GLN A 17 11.51 -2.85 42.41
C GLN A 17 12.74 -2.56 41.53
N LEU A 18 12.56 -2.05 40.31
CA LEU A 18 13.68 -1.64 39.45
C LEU A 18 14.40 -0.40 39.99
N LEU A 19 13.69 0.55 40.61
CA LEU A 19 14.30 1.71 41.24
C LEU A 19 15.18 1.28 42.43
N ASP A 20 14.68 0.38 43.26
CA ASP A 20 15.44 -0.16 44.40
C ASP A 20 16.67 -0.97 43.93
N GLU A 21 16.51 -1.83 42.92
CA GLU A 21 17.63 -2.62 42.38
C GLU A 21 18.67 -1.75 41.68
N ARG A 22 18.26 -0.67 41.02
CA ARG A 22 19.18 0.33 40.45
C ARG A 22 19.99 1.00 41.55
N ASP A 23 19.34 1.46 42.60
CA ASP A 23 19.99 2.23 43.67
C ASP A 23 20.95 1.34 44.48
N ALA A 24 20.58 0.07 44.71
CA ALA A 24 21.47 -0.94 45.28
C ALA A 24 22.69 -1.22 44.38
N ALA A 25 22.49 -1.33 43.06
CA ALA A 25 23.59 -1.52 42.10
C ALA A 25 24.54 -0.31 42.08
N ILE A 26 24.02 0.92 42.17
CA ILE A 26 24.84 2.13 42.28
C ILE A 26 25.67 2.11 43.58
N ALA A 27 25.04 1.77 44.72
CA ALA A 27 25.74 1.69 46.00
C ALA A 27 26.84 0.61 46.02
N ALA A 28 26.65 -0.48 45.27
CA ALA A 28 27.61 -1.56 45.10
C ALA A 28 28.68 -1.29 44.03
N GLY A 29 28.59 -0.18 43.28
CA GLY A 29 29.51 0.14 42.18
C GLY A 29 29.28 -0.67 40.89
N GLU A 30 28.15 -1.36 40.76
CA GLU A 30 27.78 -2.20 39.61
C GLU A 30 27.20 -1.36 38.45
N THR A 31 28.05 -0.54 37.82
CA THR A 31 27.65 0.47 36.82
C THR A 31 26.83 -0.09 35.65
N ALA A 32 27.16 -1.28 35.14
CA ALA A 32 26.42 -1.92 34.06
C ALA A 32 25.02 -2.36 34.48
N LYS A 33 24.87 -2.86 35.72
CA LYS A 33 23.58 -3.28 36.26
C LYS A 33 22.68 -2.09 36.56
N ALA A 34 23.24 -1.02 37.11
CA ALA A 34 22.54 0.25 37.32
C ALA A 34 22.05 0.86 36.00
N ALA A 35 22.88 0.86 34.94
CA ALA A 35 22.50 1.39 33.63
C ALA A 35 21.38 0.57 32.97
N THR A 36 21.44 -0.76 33.07
CA THR A 36 20.38 -1.64 32.57
C THR A 36 19.08 -1.45 33.37
N ALA A 37 19.13 -1.38 34.70
CA ALA A 37 17.96 -1.11 35.52
C ALA A 37 17.30 0.23 35.16
N GLN A 38 18.10 1.29 34.93
CA GLN A 38 17.60 2.58 34.45
C GLN A 38 16.94 2.49 33.06
N THR A 39 17.53 1.73 32.14
CA THR A 39 16.96 1.51 30.80
C THR A 39 15.60 0.81 30.88
N GLU A 40 15.44 -0.16 31.78
CA GLU A 40 14.17 -0.87 31.96
C GLU A 40 13.11 -0.01 32.65
N ILE A 41 13.49 0.87 33.59
CA ILE A 41 12.61 1.90 34.16
C ILE A 41 12.04 2.79 33.04
N ASP A 42 12.91 3.27 32.16
CA ASP A 42 12.52 4.15 31.05
C ASP A 42 11.65 3.44 30.00
N ARG A 43 11.77 2.11 29.90
CA ARG A 43 10.92 1.26 29.03
C ARG A 43 9.55 0.96 29.63
N ILE A 44 9.46 0.69 30.94
CA ILE A 44 8.20 0.29 31.60
C ILE A 44 7.32 1.49 31.91
N LYS A 45 7.90 2.64 32.25
CA LYS A 45 7.15 3.85 32.64
C LYS A 45 6.15 4.34 31.57
N PRO A 46 6.46 4.37 30.26
CA PRO A 46 5.49 4.71 29.22
C PRO A 46 4.37 3.68 29.07
N ILE A 47 4.66 2.39 29.30
CA ILE A 47 3.66 1.30 29.23
C ILE A 47 2.65 1.47 30.37
N LEU A 48 3.14 1.69 31.59
CA LEU A 48 2.29 1.99 32.75
C LEU A 48 1.40 3.23 32.50
N GLY A 49 1.98 4.29 31.92
CA GLY A 49 1.23 5.50 31.56
C GLY A 49 0.11 5.24 30.53
N ALA A 50 0.37 4.40 29.52
CA ALA A 50 -0.62 4.02 28.52
C ALA A 50 -1.76 3.16 29.12
N VAL A 51 -1.43 2.20 29.98
CA VAL A 51 -2.41 1.37 30.69
C VAL A 51 -3.28 2.24 31.62
N GLN A 52 -2.67 3.15 32.38
CA GLN A 52 -3.40 4.07 33.25
C GLN A 52 -4.31 5.04 32.47
N PHE A 53 -3.84 5.53 31.31
CA PHE A 53 -4.66 6.36 30.44
C PHE A 53 -5.90 5.61 29.93
N ALA A 54 -5.72 4.35 29.51
CA ALA A 54 -6.82 3.51 29.03
C ALA A 54 -7.86 3.22 30.11
N ILE A 55 -7.44 2.92 31.34
CA ILE A 55 -8.32 2.74 32.51
C ILE A 55 -9.18 4.00 32.74
N ASN A 56 -8.57 5.18 32.66
CA ASN A 56 -9.25 6.44 32.97
C ASN A 56 -10.25 6.89 31.88
N HIS A 57 -10.19 6.31 30.68
CA HIS A 57 -10.97 6.76 29.52
C HIS A 57 -11.76 5.62 28.83
N ASP A 58 -11.94 4.47 29.50
CA ASP A 58 -12.55 3.25 28.91
C ASP A 58 -11.95 2.88 27.54
N GLY A 59 -10.62 3.05 27.40
CA GLY A 59 -9.87 2.76 26.18
C GLY A 59 -9.40 1.32 26.10
N ALA A 60 -9.20 0.81 24.88
CA ALA A 60 -8.60 -0.51 24.65
C ALA A 60 -7.06 -0.42 24.56
N VAL A 61 -6.35 -1.32 25.24
CA VAL A 61 -4.90 -1.51 25.12
C VAL A 61 -4.62 -2.80 24.38
N ASN A 62 -3.67 -2.79 23.44
CA ASN A 62 -3.21 -4.02 22.81
C ASN A 62 -2.35 -4.83 23.79
N LEU A 63 -2.99 -5.73 24.52
CA LEU A 63 -2.36 -6.56 25.56
C LEU A 63 -1.24 -7.46 25.02
N ASN A 64 -1.34 -7.93 23.78
CA ASN A 64 -0.28 -8.71 23.12
C ASN A 64 0.98 -7.87 22.84
N ALA A 65 0.80 -6.62 22.40
CA ALA A 65 1.91 -5.70 22.20
C ALA A 65 2.56 -5.30 23.54
N VAL A 66 1.76 -5.18 24.61
CA VAL A 66 2.28 -4.97 25.97
C VAL A 66 3.05 -6.19 26.43
N ALA A 67 2.50 -7.40 26.32
CA ALA A 67 3.16 -8.65 26.68
C ALA A 67 4.49 -8.86 25.94
N ALA A 68 4.54 -8.52 24.64
CA ALA A 68 5.78 -8.59 23.85
C ALA A 68 6.87 -7.63 24.36
N ARG A 69 6.50 -6.38 24.69
CA ARG A 69 7.46 -5.39 25.23
C ARG A 69 7.93 -5.76 26.63
N LEU A 70 7.06 -6.33 27.46
CA LEU A 70 7.44 -6.83 28.78
C LEU A 70 8.32 -8.09 28.68
N GLN A 71 8.11 -8.93 27.66
CA GLN A 71 8.98 -10.07 27.37
C GLN A 71 10.42 -9.64 27.03
N GLU A 72 10.59 -8.58 26.23
CA GLU A 72 11.91 -7.99 25.95
C GLU A 72 12.58 -7.49 27.25
N SER A 73 11.81 -6.90 28.17
CA SER A 73 12.29 -6.46 29.49
C SER A 73 12.73 -7.64 30.36
N ILE A 74 11.96 -8.74 30.36
CA ILE A 74 12.28 -9.97 31.10
C ILE A 74 13.62 -10.56 30.62
N GLU A 75 13.87 -10.57 29.31
CA GLU A 75 15.11 -11.11 28.74
C GLU A 75 16.31 -10.24 29.08
N ALA A 76 16.17 -8.91 28.99
CA ALA A 76 17.22 -7.96 29.38
C ALA A 76 17.56 -8.04 30.88
N GLN A 77 16.56 -8.16 31.74
CA GLN A 77 16.76 -8.29 33.20
C GLN A 77 17.42 -9.63 33.57
N ARG A 78 17.06 -10.72 32.88
CA ARG A 78 17.67 -12.03 33.08
C ARG A 78 19.17 -12.04 32.75
N ALA A 79 19.57 -11.33 31.69
CA ALA A 79 20.96 -11.29 31.24
C ALA A 79 21.90 -10.62 32.25
N ILE A 80 21.39 -9.73 33.12
CA ILE A 80 22.21 -8.93 34.05
C ILE A 80 21.93 -9.24 35.54
N GLY A 81 21.06 -10.20 35.84
CA GLY A 81 20.78 -10.64 37.21
C GLY A 81 19.92 -9.69 38.03
N LEU A 82 18.99 -8.96 37.39
CA LEU A 82 17.88 -8.28 38.07
C LEU A 82 16.80 -9.34 38.35
N THR A 83 16.44 -9.57 39.61
CA THR A 83 15.69 -10.80 39.99
C THR A 83 14.33 -10.53 40.59
N THR A 84 14.16 -9.42 41.32
CA THR A 84 12.91 -9.08 42.01
C THR A 84 11.88 -8.57 41.01
N ALA A 85 12.24 -7.54 40.23
CA ALA A 85 11.39 -7.00 39.17
C ALA A 85 11.08 -8.04 38.08
N LEU A 86 12.07 -8.86 37.74
CA LEU A 86 11.94 -9.95 36.77
C LEU A 86 10.82 -10.92 37.13
N LYS A 87 10.71 -11.27 38.42
CA LYS A 87 9.66 -12.18 38.89
C LYS A 87 8.27 -11.58 38.74
N THR A 88 8.12 -10.31 39.11
CA THR A 88 6.85 -9.57 39.00
C THR A 88 6.41 -9.41 37.54
N LEU A 89 7.34 -9.07 36.64
CA LEU A 89 7.04 -8.92 35.21
C LEU A 89 6.72 -10.25 34.52
N LYS A 90 7.39 -11.34 34.90
CA LYS A 90 7.04 -12.68 34.41
C LYS A 90 5.61 -13.05 34.77
N LYS A 91 5.23 -12.83 36.02
CA LYS A 91 3.86 -13.05 36.49
C LYS A 91 2.86 -12.23 35.67
N ALA A 92 3.13 -10.94 35.46
CA ALA A 92 2.25 -10.08 34.65
C ALA A 92 2.11 -10.58 33.20
N VAL A 93 3.19 -11.08 32.59
CA VAL A 93 3.16 -11.62 31.22
C VAL A 93 2.47 -12.98 31.15
N GLU A 94 2.64 -13.84 32.15
CA GLU A 94 1.94 -15.12 32.27
C GLU A 94 0.43 -14.91 32.43
N GLU A 95 0.01 -14.00 33.31
CA GLU A 95 -1.40 -13.63 33.50
C GLU A 95 -2.03 -13.03 32.24
N LEU A 96 -1.26 -12.31 31.41
CA LEU A 96 -1.70 -11.82 30.10
C LEU A 96 -1.75 -12.91 29.01
N ARG A 97 -1.05 -14.02 29.19
CA ARG A 97 -0.97 -15.12 28.21
C ARG A 97 -1.93 -16.26 28.49
N GLU A 98 -2.21 -16.57 29.75
CA GLU A 98 -3.22 -17.58 30.11
C GLU A 98 -4.62 -17.18 29.61
N GLU A 99 -4.90 -15.88 29.45
CA GLU A 99 -6.16 -15.38 28.85
C GLU A 99 -6.21 -15.56 27.32
N ALA A 100 -5.05 -15.73 26.66
CA ALA A 100 -4.96 -16.01 25.23
C ALA A 100 -5.02 -17.52 24.90
N ASP A 101 -4.80 -18.39 25.89
CA ASP A 101 -4.82 -19.85 25.70
C ASP A 101 -6.20 -20.49 26.01
N ASP A 102 -7.03 -19.88 26.88
CA ASP A 102 -8.40 -20.38 27.14
C ASP A 102 -9.39 -20.14 25.97
N ASP A 103 -9.08 -19.23 25.04
CA ASP A 103 -9.80 -19.04 23.77
C ASP A 103 -9.26 -19.93 22.62
N VAL A 104 -8.23 -20.75 22.87
CA VAL A 104 -7.51 -21.53 21.84
C VAL A 104 -7.67 -23.05 22.02
N ALA A 105 -8.57 -23.49 22.89
CA ALA A 105 -8.95 -24.89 23.01
C ALA A 105 -9.99 -25.36 21.95
N ASP A 106 -10.02 -24.78 20.75
CA ASP A 106 -10.54 -25.43 19.54
C ASP A 106 -10.12 -24.65 18.28
N THR A 107 -8.98 -25.01 17.67
CA THR A 107 -8.76 -24.95 16.21
C THR A 107 -7.34 -25.40 15.86
N GLY A 108 -7.11 -26.71 15.94
CA GLY A 108 -6.12 -27.34 15.08
C GLY A 108 -6.62 -27.32 13.63
N GLY A 109 -5.88 -26.67 12.74
CA GLY A 109 -5.92 -26.95 11.30
C GLY A 109 -7.06 -26.34 10.49
N GLY A 110 -6.69 -25.39 9.63
CA GLY A 110 -7.51 -24.94 8.51
C GLY A 110 -8.21 -23.61 8.79
N SER A 111 -7.73 -22.54 8.15
CA SER A 111 -8.61 -21.41 7.85
C SER A 111 -9.82 -21.97 7.10
N GLY A 112 -10.96 -22.03 7.77
CA GLY A 112 -12.20 -22.49 7.16
C GLY A 112 -12.51 -21.70 5.89
N PRO A 113 -13.21 -22.29 4.92
CA PRO A 113 -13.68 -21.59 3.74
C PRO A 113 -14.80 -20.63 4.15
N GLY A 114 -14.48 -19.38 4.48
CA GLY A 114 -15.50 -18.44 4.96
C GLY A 114 -15.12 -16.96 4.98
N ALA A 115 -14.05 -16.58 5.68
CA ALA A 115 -13.71 -15.16 5.85
C ALA A 115 -12.86 -14.63 4.68
N SER A 116 -13.33 -13.60 3.99
CA SER A 116 -12.54 -12.88 2.98
C SER A 116 -11.79 -11.71 3.63
N LEU A 117 -10.54 -11.48 3.23
CA LEU A 117 -9.78 -10.31 3.67
C LEU A 117 -10.09 -9.12 2.77
N GLN A 118 -10.12 -7.92 3.37
CA GLN A 118 -10.23 -6.66 2.63
C GLN A 118 -9.24 -5.62 3.21
N ALA A 119 -8.70 -4.76 2.34
CA ALA A 119 -7.84 -3.67 2.78
C ALA A 119 -8.60 -2.61 3.58
N LYS A 120 -7.99 -2.11 4.65
CA LYS A 120 -8.45 -0.91 5.37
C LYS A 120 -8.30 0.34 4.50
N PRO A 121 -9.12 1.38 4.73
CA PRO A 121 -8.88 2.70 4.15
C PRO A 121 -7.49 3.22 4.54
N GLY A 122 -6.71 3.66 3.55
CA GLY A 122 -5.34 4.10 3.78
C GLY A 122 -4.53 4.24 2.49
N PRO A 123 -3.28 4.73 2.58
CA PRO A 123 -2.42 4.94 1.41
C PRO A 123 -2.16 3.64 0.63
N ASN A 124 -2.15 2.50 1.31
CA ASN A 124 -1.87 1.20 0.71
C ASN A 124 -3.13 0.46 0.20
N GLN A 125 -4.34 1.02 0.40
CA GLN A 125 -5.61 0.30 0.21
C GLN A 125 -5.74 -0.35 -1.18
N SER A 126 -5.44 0.40 -2.24
CA SER A 126 -5.57 -0.09 -3.62
C SER A 126 -4.59 -1.24 -3.89
N VAL A 127 -3.32 -1.08 -3.50
CA VAL A 127 -2.28 -2.11 -3.66
C VAL A 127 -2.62 -3.37 -2.87
N VAL A 128 -3.05 -3.23 -1.62
CA VAL A 128 -3.42 -4.35 -0.74
C VAL A 128 -4.63 -5.11 -1.30
N ASN A 129 -5.67 -4.42 -1.78
CA ASN A 129 -6.80 -5.08 -2.43
C ASN A 129 -6.39 -5.86 -3.69
N MET A 130 -5.52 -5.30 -4.53
CA MET A 130 -5.00 -5.99 -5.72
C MET A 130 -4.17 -7.23 -5.36
N LEU A 131 -3.34 -7.15 -4.31
CA LEU A 131 -2.56 -8.27 -3.80
C LEU A 131 -3.45 -9.39 -3.27
N ILE A 132 -4.47 -9.05 -2.47
CA ILE A 132 -5.45 -10.02 -1.96
C ILE A 132 -6.15 -10.71 -3.13
N ALA A 133 -6.68 -9.94 -4.08
CA ALA A 133 -7.41 -10.48 -5.23
C ALA A 133 -6.55 -11.44 -6.06
N GLU A 134 -5.31 -11.07 -6.39
CA GLU A 134 -4.42 -11.93 -7.19
C GLU A 134 -3.93 -13.16 -6.38
N ALA A 135 -3.71 -13.03 -5.07
CA ALA A 135 -3.38 -14.15 -4.19
C ALA A 135 -4.52 -15.18 -4.15
N THR A 136 -5.75 -14.72 -3.87
CA THR A 136 -6.95 -15.57 -3.84
C THR A 136 -7.19 -16.24 -5.18
N LYS A 137 -7.08 -15.50 -6.29
CA LYS A 137 -7.22 -16.04 -7.66
C LYS A 137 -6.25 -17.19 -7.94
N ARG A 138 -5.08 -17.22 -7.29
CA ARG A 138 -4.05 -18.26 -7.46
C ARG A 138 -4.10 -19.35 -6.38
N GLY A 139 -5.03 -19.27 -5.43
CA GLY A 139 -5.09 -20.19 -4.29
C GLY A 139 -3.91 -20.03 -3.33
N LEU A 140 -3.31 -18.84 -3.26
CA LEU A 140 -2.28 -18.49 -2.28
C LEU A 140 -2.94 -17.89 -1.04
N ASP A 141 -2.31 -18.07 0.12
CA ASP A 141 -2.68 -17.35 1.33
C ASP A 141 -2.39 -15.84 1.14
N PRO A 142 -3.41 -14.96 1.19
CA PRO A 142 -3.18 -13.53 1.04
C PRO A 142 -2.27 -12.96 2.12
N MET A 143 -2.31 -13.47 3.36
CA MET A 143 -1.44 -12.95 4.44
C MET A 143 0.03 -13.25 4.18
N MET A 144 0.36 -14.40 3.61
CA MET A 144 1.72 -14.70 3.13
C MET A 144 2.19 -13.66 2.09
N ILE A 145 1.35 -13.34 1.11
CA ILE A 145 1.69 -12.37 0.06
C ILE A 145 1.87 -10.97 0.64
N LEU A 146 0.94 -10.51 1.47
CA LEU A 146 1.01 -9.20 2.11
C LEU A 146 2.24 -9.08 3.01
N THR A 147 2.58 -10.15 3.74
CA THR A 147 3.79 -10.18 4.59
C THR A 147 5.06 -10.08 3.76
N ILE A 148 5.18 -10.83 2.65
CA ILE A 148 6.34 -10.73 1.74
C ILE A 148 6.45 -9.30 1.20
N VAL A 149 5.35 -8.70 0.74
CA VAL A 149 5.36 -7.33 0.19
C VAL A 149 5.67 -6.28 1.26
N ALA A 150 5.21 -6.46 2.50
CA ALA A 150 5.56 -5.61 3.63
C ALA A 150 7.07 -5.62 3.88
N ILE A 151 7.69 -6.82 3.94
CA ILE A 151 9.14 -6.96 4.12
C ILE A 151 9.92 -6.31 2.97
N GLU A 152 9.53 -6.61 1.74
CA GLU A 152 10.30 -6.23 0.56
C GLU A 152 10.16 -4.75 0.23
N SER A 153 8.98 -4.17 0.41
CA SER A 153 8.69 -2.84 -0.12
C SER A 153 7.91 -1.91 0.78
N ASP A 154 7.40 -2.36 1.92
CA ASP A 154 6.44 -1.59 2.72
C ASP A 154 5.25 -1.14 1.83
N PHE A 155 4.77 -2.05 0.98
CA PHE A 155 3.72 -1.82 -0.04
C PHE A 155 4.04 -0.74 -1.09
N LYS A 156 5.30 -0.28 -1.19
CA LYS A 156 5.70 0.79 -2.14
C LYS A 156 6.13 0.18 -3.49
N PRO A 157 5.33 0.31 -4.56
CA PRO A 157 5.62 -0.32 -5.86
C PRO A 157 6.82 0.28 -6.61
N ARG A 158 7.50 1.25 -6.01
CA ARG A 158 8.61 2.01 -6.59
C ARG A 158 9.87 1.96 -5.75
N LEU A 159 9.85 1.25 -4.62
CA LEU A 159 11.03 1.15 -3.79
C LEU A 159 12.16 0.54 -4.62
N THR A 160 13.31 1.19 -4.64
CA THR A 160 14.53 0.69 -5.27
C THR A 160 15.59 0.48 -4.20
N ASN A 161 16.31 -0.63 -4.29
CA ASN A 161 17.42 -0.91 -3.41
C ASN A 161 18.65 -0.12 -3.87
N PRO A 162 19.30 0.69 -3.02
CA PRO A 162 20.47 1.47 -3.42
C PRO A 162 21.70 0.61 -3.75
N ARG A 163 21.76 -0.65 -3.30
CA ARG A 163 22.93 -1.54 -3.44
C ARG A 163 22.76 -2.63 -4.50
N SER A 164 21.55 -2.82 -5.04
CA SER A 164 21.26 -3.85 -6.05
C SER A 164 20.25 -3.34 -7.08
N SER A 165 19.86 -4.18 -8.04
CA SER A 165 18.79 -3.89 -8.99
C SER A 165 17.40 -4.27 -8.46
N ALA A 166 17.31 -4.71 -7.21
CA ALA A 166 16.06 -5.09 -6.56
C ALA A 166 15.10 -3.90 -6.52
N ALA A 167 13.88 -4.09 -7.02
CA ALA A 167 12.91 -3.02 -7.13
C ALA A 167 11.45 -3.50 -7.13
N GLY A 168 10.53 -2.59 -6.84
CA GLY A 168 9.09 -2.84 -6.88
C GLY A 168 8.56 -3.61 -5.66
N LEU A 169 7.28 -4.00 -5.72
CA LEU A 169 6.55 -4.59 -4.57
C LEU A 169 7.21 -5.84 -3.98
N PHE A 170 7.84 -6.65 -4.84
CA PHE A 170 8.50 -7.92 -4.46
C PHE A 170 10.03 -7.83 -4.55
N GLN A 171 10.59 -6.63 -4.75
CA GLN A 171 12.03 -6.37 -4.87
C GLN A 171 12.76 -7.33 -5.84
N PHE A 172 12.19 -7.56 -7.02
CA PHE A 172 12.88 -8.38 -8.03
C PHE A 172 14.15 -7.69 -8.50
N ILE A 173 15.25 -8.43 -8.54
CA ILE A 173 16.44 -8.05 -9.31
C ILE A 173 16.14 -8.16 -10.82
N ASP A 174 16.82 -7.34 -11.63
CA ASP A 174 16.57 -7.19 -13.07
C ASP A 174 16.58 -8.55 -13.82
N SER A 175 17.52 -9.43 -13.50
CA SER A 175 17.66 -10.74 -14.15
C SER A 175 16.48 -11.67 -13.86
N THR A 176 16.06 -11.76 -12.58
CA THR A 176 14.91 -12.57 -12.17
C THR A 176 13.60 -12.01 -12.72
N TRP A 177 13.43 -10.69 -12.71
CA TRP A 177 12.25 -10.04 -13.31
C TRP A 177 12.06 -10.45 -14.77
N VAL A 178 13.12 -10.36 -15.57
CA VAL A 178 13.09 -10.74 -17.00
C VAL A 178 12.83 -12.24 -17.15
N LYS A 179 13.47 -13.08 -16.34
CA LYS A 179 13.26 -14.54 -16.35
C LYS A 179 11.81 -14.93 -16.07
N GLU A 180 11.14 -14.18 -15.19
CA GLU A 180 9.74 -14.44 -14.81
C GLU A 180 8.71 -13.88 -15.81
N GLY A 181 9.18 -13.24 -16.90
CA GLY A 181 8.38 -12.72 -18.00
C GLY A 181 8.17 -11.21 -17.96
N GLY A 182 8.86 -10.51 -17.06
CA GLY A 182 8.82 -9.06 -16.94
C GLY A 182 9.52 -8.35 -18.10
N LYS A 183 8.94 -7.22 -18.56
CA LYS A 183 9.55 -6.37 -19.59
C LYS A 183 10.69 -5.55 -19.01
N LYS A 184 11.66 -5.19 -19.86
CA LYS A 184 12.74 -4.26 -19.49
C LYS A 184 12.22 -2.83 -19.51
N PHE A 185 12.59 -2.06 -18.49
CA PHE A 185 12.29 -0.62 -18.37
C PHE A 185 13.59 0.17 -18.08
N PRO A 186 13.77 1.37 -18.65
CA PRO A 186 14.95 2.19 -18.39
C PRO A 186 15.00 2.70 -16.94
N GLY A 187 16.23 2.92 -16.45
CA GLY A 187 16.63 2.98 -15.04
C GLY A 187 15.81 3.89 -14.11
N ARG A 188 15.32 3.31 -13.01
CA ARG A 188 14.54 4.00 -11.94
C ARG A 188 15.33 4.22 -10.63
N GLY A 189 16.63 3.92 -10.61
CA GLY A 189 17.51 4.07 -9.43
C GLY A 189 18.04 2.73 -8.91
N GLY A 190 19.00 2.77 -7.97
CA GLY A 190 19.70 1.60 -7.45
C GLY A 190 20.94 1.17 -8.25
N LYS A 191 21.55 0.04 -7.90
CA LYS A 191 22.67 -0.56 -8.65
C LYS A 191 22.11 -1.44 -9.78
N GLY A 192 21.53 -0.80 -10.79
CA GLY A 192 20.90 -1.46 -11.96
C GLY A 192 19.79 -0.62 -12.59
N ASN A 193 18.90 -1.24 -13.37
CA ASN A 193 17.76 -0.55 -13.98
C ASN A 193 16.52 -0.52 -13.08
N GLY A 194 16.34 -1.53 -12.23
CA GLY A 194 15.15 -1.64 -11.37
C GLY A 194 13.88 -1.85 -12.20
N HIS A 195 13.93 -2.78 -13.15
CA HIS A 195 12.87 -2.99 -14.16
C HIS A 195 11.49 -3.19 -13.53
N ALA A 196 11.40 -3.91 -12.41
CA ALA A 196 10.15 -4.19 -11.72
C ALA A 196 9.43 -2.92 -11.26
N ALA A 197 10.13 -1.95 -10.66
CA ALA A 197 9.53 -0.66 -10.27
C ALA A 197 9.10 0.21 -11.47
N GLY A 198 9.58 -0.11 -12.67
CA GLY A 198 9.15 0.53 -13.91
C GLY A 198 7.84 -0.02 -14.48
N ALA A 199 7.43 -1.20 -14.06
CA ALA A 199 6.23 -1.87 -14.54
C ALA A 199 4.96 -1.35 -13.85
N ALA A 200 3.81 -1.53 -14.52
CA ALA A 200 2.50 -1.30 -13.91
C ALA A 200 2.33 -2.15 -12.64
N ILE A 201 1.63 -1.62 -11.65
CA ILE A 201 1.47 -2.26 -10.33
C ILE A 201 0.85 -3.65 -10.48
N GLU A 202 -0.17 -3.80 -11.33
CA GLU A 202 -0.83 -5.07 -11.64
C GLU A 202 0.14 -6.08 -12.24
N THR A 203 1.05 -5.64 -13.11
CA THR A 203 2.09 -6.51 -13.68
C THR A 203 3.10 -6.95 -12.62
N GLN A 204 3.48 -6.06 -11.69
CA GLN A 204 4.32 -6.43 -10.55
C GLN A 204 3.64 -7.48 -9.66
N ILE A 205 2.35 -7.27 -9.36
CA ILE A 205 1.52 -8.18 -8.55
C ILE A 205 1.33 -9.53 -9.24
N GLU A 206 1.00 -9.54 -10.53
CA GLU A 206 0.81 -10.77 -11.29
C GLU A 206 2.10 -11.61 -11.33
N ILE A 207 3.22 -10.99 -11.68
CA ILE A 207 4.52 -11.68 -11.77
C ILE A 207 5.00 -12.10 -10.37
N GLY A 208 4.85 -11.24 -9.37
CA GLY A 208 5.20 -11.53 -7.98
C GLY A 208 4.41 -12.71 -7.40
N CYS A 209 3.08 -12.67 -7.48
CA CYS A 209 2.23 -13.76 -7.00
C CYS A 209 2.47 -15.06 -7.80
N LYS A 210 2.74 -14.98 -9.11
CA LYS A 210 3.13 -16.15 -9.92
C LYS A 210 4.47 -16.74 -9.45
N PHE A 211 5.45 -15.90 -9.14
CA PHE A 211 6.73 -16.33 -8.62
C PHE A 211 6.59 -16.98 -7.24
N VAL A 212 5.85 -16.34 -6.33
CA VAL A 212 5.56 -16.91 -5.00
C VAL A 212 4.83 -18.26 -5.11
N ALA A 213 3.88 -18.40 -6.03
CA ALA A 213 3.22 -19.70 -6.28
C ALA A 213 4.22 -20.80 -6.70
N LYS A 214 5.22 -20.47 -7.52
CA LYS A 214 6.30 -21.41 -7.86
C LYS A 214 7.13 -21.78 -6.64
N LEU A 215 7.43 -20.82 -5.76
CA LEU A 215 8.16 -21.06 -4.52
C LEU A 215 7.37 -21.93 -3.54
N VAL A 216 6.08 -21.63 -3.33
CA VAL A 216 5.16 -22.44 -2.50
C VAL A 216 5.15 -23.89 -2.98
N LYS A 217 4.99 -24.11 -4.29
CA LYS A 217 5.03 -25.46 -4.87
C LYS A 217 6.37 -26.15 -4.61
N PHE A 218 7.49 -25.49 -4.95
CA PHE A 218 8.83 -26.02 -4.75
C PHE A 218 9.10 -26.40 -3.29
N VAL A 219 8.79 -25.50 -2.36
CA VAL A 219 9.01 -25.70 -0.93
C VAL A 219 8.15 -26.83 -0.39
N LYS A 220 6.85 -26.86 -0.75
CA LYS A 220 5.93 -27.92 -0.34
C LYS A 220 6.41 -29.29 -0.83
N GLU A 221 6.90 -29.38 -2.06
CA GLU A 221 7.48 -30.61 -2.62
C GLU A 221 8.76 -31.06 -1.89
N LYS A 222 9.58 -30.14 -1.38
CA LYS A 222 10.88 -30.46 -0.78
C LYS A 222 10.86 -30.62 0.75
N LEU A 223 9.91 -29.98 1.43
CA LEU A 223 9.82 -29.89 2.89
C LEU A 223 8.46 -30.37 3.46
N GLY A 224 7.51 -30.77 2.61
CA GLY A 224 6.17 -31.24 3.01
C GLY A 224 5.19 -30.14 3.39
N SER A 225 5.67 -28.95 3.78
CA SER A 225 4.86 -27.77 4.09
C SER A 225 5.51 -26.48 3.58
N ALA A 226 4.69 -25.48 3.26
CA ALA A 226 5.14 -24.17 2.79
C ALA A 226 4.59 -23.07 3.69
N SER A 227 5.30 -22.78 4.78
CA SER A 227 5.05 -21.62 5.62
C SER A 227 5.60 -20.34 4.98
N THR A 228 5.15 -19.17 5.44
CA THR A 228 5.71 -17.87 5.03
C THR A 228 7.22 -17.83 5.25
N LEU A 229 7.73 -18.46 6.32
CA LEU A 229 9.17 -18.61 6.58
C LEU A 229 9.89 -19.34 5.46
N HIS A 230 9.43 -20.54 5.10
CA HIS A 230 10.09 -21.31 4.06
C HIS A 230 10.05 -20.61 2.70
N VAL A 231 8.92 -19.98 2.37
CA VAL A 231 8.73 -19.27 1.10
C VAL A 231 9.57 -18.00 1.03
N TYR A 232 9.60 -17.22 2.11
CA TYR A 232 10.40 -15.99 2.17
C TYR A 232 11.90 -16.27 2.13
N MET A 233 12.38 -17.31 2.82
CA MET A 233 13.77 -17.76 2.69
C MET A 233 14.07 -18.18 1.24
N ALA A 234 13.18 -18.91 0.58
CA ALA A 234 13.36 -19.29 -0.83
C ALA A 234 13.30 -18.10 -1.80
N HIS A 235 12.57 -17.05 -1.46
CA HIS A 235 12.53 -15.78 -2.20
C HIS A 235 13.87 -15.06 -2.11
N GLN A 236 14.39 -14.91 -0.88
CA GLN A 236 15.54 -14.06 -0.60
C GLN A 236 16.90 -14.78 -0.83
N GLN A 237 17.02 -16.06 -0.47
CA GLN A 237 18.23 -16.88 -0.69
C GLN A 237 18.21 -17.67 -2.00
N GLY A 238 17.08 -17.65 -2.72
CA GLY A 238 16.81 -18.58 -3.81
C GLY A 238 16.50 -19.99 -3.32
N GLN A 239 15.88 -20.78 -4.21
CA GLN A 239 15.39 -22.14 -3.90
C GLN A 239 16.47 -23.08 -3.33
N ALA A 240 17.66 -23.10 -3.93
CA ALA A 240 18.74 -23.97 -3.51
C ALA A 240 19.38 -23.51 -2.18
N GLY A 241 19.61 -22.21 -2.02
CA GLY A 241 20.17 -21.62 -0.81
C GLY A 241 19.27 -21.86 0.40
N ALA A 242 17.97 -21.57 0.25
CA ALA A 242 16.99 -21.83 1.31
C ALA A 242 16.93 -23.31 1.71
N LEU A 243 16.96 -24.22 0.73
CA LEU A 243 16.92 -25.66 1.03
C LEU A 243 18.19 -26.13 1.75
N LYS A 244 19.36 -25.58 1.42
CA LYS A 244 20.60 -25.86 2.14
C LYS A 244 20.49 -25.42 3.60
N ILE A 245 20.08 -24.17 3.85
CA ILE A 245 19.94 -23.63 5.22
C ILE A 245 18.90 -24.42 6.02
N LEU A 246 17.72 -24.67 5.44
CA LEU A 246 16.60 -25.35 6.13
C LEU A 246 16.87 -26.83 6.43
N LYS A 247 17.87 -27.45 5.81
CA LYS A 247 18.26 -28.85 6.04
C LYS A 247 19.59 -29.01 6.78
N ALA A 248 20.31 -27.90 7.00
CA ALA A 248 21.60 -27.89 7.68
C ALA A 248 21.44 -28.16 9.18
N ASN A 249 22.54 -28.50 9.84
CA ASN A 249 22.57 -28.69 11.28
C ASN A 249 22.32 -27.34 11.97
N PRO A 250 21.32 -27.19 12.87
CA PRO A 250 21.02 -25.92 13.50
C PRO A 250 22.19 -25.26 14.24
N ASN A 251 23.16 -26.05 14.72
CA ASN A 251 24.29 -25.58 15.51
C ASN A 251 25.57 -25.30 14.68
N GLU A 252 25.59 -25.61 13.38
CA GLU A 252 26.74 -25.29 12.54
C GLU A 252 26.75 -23.80 12.16
N ALA A 253 27.94 -23.27 11.85
CA ALA A 253 28.11 -21.91 11.38
C ALA A 253 27.46 -21.73 10.00
N ILE A 254 26.74 -20.63 9.78
CA ILE A 254 26.05 -20.41 8.50
C ILE A 254 27.03 -20.33 7.31
N GLU A 255 28.25 -19.89 7.56
CA GLU A 255 29.37 -19.84 6.63
C GLU A 255 29.71 -21.21 6.04
N SER A 256 29.62 -22.30 6.84
CA SER A 256 29.87 -23.66 6.31
C SER A 256 28.79 -24.14 5.36
N VAL A 257 27.61 -23.52 5.40
CA VAL A 257 26.43 -23.93 4.60
C VAL A 257 26.33 -23.14 3.29
N ILE A 258 26.54 -21.83 3.34
CA ILE A 258 26.34 -20.93 2.19
C ILE A 258 27.62 -20.22 1.72
N GLY A 259 28.73 -20.34 2.45
CA GLY A 259 30.00 -19.66 2.19
C GLY A 259 30.09 -18.30 2.90
N ASP A 260 31.32 -17.88 3.21
CA ASP A 260 31.62 -16.67 3.98
C ASP A 260 31.03 -15.41 3.33
N ASP A 261 31.27 -15.20 2.03
CA ASP A 261 30.81 -14.01 1.30
C ASP A 261 29.27 -13.91 1.34
N ALA A 262 28.57 -15.02 1.12
CA ALA A 262 27.11 -15.05 1.16
C ALA A 262 26.58 -14.77 2.58
N ALA A 263 27.22 -15.30 3.62
CA ALA A 263 26.85 -15.02 5.00
C ALA A 263 27.04 -13.53 5.34
N ILE A 264 28.16 -12.93 4.93
CA ILE A 264 28.47 -11.52 5.20
C ILE A 264 27.52 -10.59 4.42
N ASP A 265 27.35 -10.81 3.11
CA ASP A 265 26.53 -9.96 2.25
C ASP A 265 25.05 -9.95 2.65
N ASN A 266 24.57 -11.04 3.25
CA ASN A 266 23.20 -11.17 3.75
C ASN A 266 23.06 -10.81 5.24
N GLY A 267 24.14 -10.40 5.91
CA GLY A 267 24.13 -9.99 7.31
C GLY A 267 23.90 -11.14 8.30
N PHE A 268 24.42 -12.32 7.98
CA PHE A 268 24.43 -13.53 8.83
C PHE A 268 25.81 -13.83 9.41
N GLY A 269 26.84 -13.02 9.11
CA GLY A 269 28.20 -13.29 9.57
C GLY A 269 28.29 -13.56 11.08
N GLY A 270 28.92 -14.68 11.43
CA GLY A 270 29.09 -15.17 12.79
C GLY A 270 27.87 -15.89 13.39
N MET A 271 26.78 -16.05 12.65
CA MET A 271 25.57 -16.73 13.13
C MET A 271 25.63 -18.24 12.90
N THR A 272 24.97 -18.99 13.76
CA THR A 272 24.57 -20.38 13.49
C THR A 272 23.41 -20.44 12.49
N VAL A 273 23.16 -21.62 11.93
CA VAL A 273 21.96 -21.89 11.13
C VAL A 273 20.67 -21.59 11.92
N ALA A 274 20.60 -21.96 13.19
CA ALA A 274 19.44 -21.69 14.05
C ALA A 274 19.18 -20.19 14.22
N GLU A 275 20.23 -19.41 14.50
CA GLU A 275 20.14 -17.95 14.63
C GLU A 275 19.75 -17.28 13.32
N THR A 276 20.27 -17.78 12.19
CA THR A 276 19.89 -17.31 10.86
C THR A 276 18.40 -17.53 10.60
N ILE A 277 17.87 -18.72 10.88
CA ILE A 277 16.44 -19.03 10.75
C ILE A 277 15.60 -18.18 11.71
N ALA A 278 16.08 -17.96 12.94
CA ALA A 278 15.41 -17.11 13.92
C ALA A 278 15.33 -15.64 13.45
N LYS A 279 16.38 -15.13 12.81
CA LYS A 279 16.40 -13.80 12.20
C LYS A 279 15.29 -13.66 11.15
N PHE A 280 15.15 -14.63 10.24
CA PHE A 280 14.05 -14.63 9.27
C PHE A 280 12.68 -14.70 9.94
N ARG A 281 12.51 -15.56 10.96
CA ARG A 281 11.25 -15.67 11.71
C ARG A 281 10.86 -14.34 12.35
N ASN A 282 11.82 -13.62 12.93
CA ASN A 282 11.60 -12.31 13.53
C ASN A 282 11.21 -11.26 12.49
N THR A 283 11.91 -11.21 11.34
CA THR A 283 11.54 -10.33 10.23
C THR A 283 10.10 -10.58 9.78
N ILE A 284 9.71 -11.84 9.62
CA ILE A 284 8.36 -12.21 9.20
C ILE A 284 7.34 -11.78 10.24
N ARG A 285 7.55 -12.09 11.52
CA ARG A 285 6.62 -11.74 12.59
C ARG A 285 6.30 -10.24 12.60
N VAL A 286 7.34 -9.39 12.56
CA VAL A 286 7.18 -7.93 12.57
C VAL A 286 6.38 -7.44 11.35
N ASN A 287 6.66 -7.98 10.18
CA ASN A 287 6.01 -7.55 8.94
C ASN A 287 4.63 -8.19 8.72
N GLU A 288 4.37 -9.33 9.34
CA GLU A 288 3.04 -9.95 9.34
C GLU A 288 2.07 -9.15 10.21
N ASP A 289 2.54 -8.58 11.32
CA ASP A 289 1.75 -7.66 12.15
C ASP A 289 1.45 -6.37 11.39
N GLN A 290 2.42 -5.86 10.62
CA GLN A 290 2.17 -4.75 9.70
C GLN A 290 1.14 -5.12 8.63
N ALA A 291 1.29 -6.27 7.98
CA ALA A 291 0.33 -6.75 6.97
C ALA A 291 -1.07 -6.92 7.56
N ARG A 292 -1.20 -7.44 8.80
CA ARG A 292 -2.47 -7.53 9.54
C ARG A 292 -3.06 -6.15 9.81
N SER A 293 -2.21 -5.15 10.06
CA SER A 293 -2.67 -3.78 10.29
C SER A 293 -3.35 -3.17 9.06
N GLU A 294 -2.99 -3.62 7.85
CA GLU A 294 -3.54 -3.14 6.57
C GLU A 294 -4.88 -3.77 6.19
N VAL A 295 -5.35 -4.80 6.89
CA VAL A 295 -6.53 -5.59 6.51
C VAL A 295 -7.56 -5.75 7.63
N VAL A 296 -8.80 -6.03 7.23
CA VAL A 296 -9.88 -6.48 8.10
C VAL A 296 -10.46 -7.79 7.56
N ALA A 297 -10.91 -8.66 8.46
CA ALA A 297 -11.67 -9.83 8.10
C ALA A 297 -13.13 -9.44 7.81
N VAL A 298 -13.68 -9.93 6.71
CA VAL A 298 -15.08 -9.76 6.34
C VAL A 298 -15.78 -11.11 6.50
N GLN A 299 -16.76 -11.16 7.39
CA GLN A 299 -17.64 -12.32 7.56
C GLN A 299 -18.60 -12.40 6.37
N PRO A 300 -18.86 -13.58 5.79
CA PRO A 300 -19.96 -13.75 4.85
C PRO A 300 -21.27 -13.59 5.63
N GLY A 301 -22.11 -12.62 5.26
CA GLY A 301 -23.41 -12.41 5.90
C GLY A 301 -24.36 -13.60 5.68
N PRO A 302 -25.35 -13.82 6.58
CA PRO A 302 -26.31 -14.90 6.42
C PRO A 302 -27.28 -14.57 5.26
N ASP A 303 -27.49 -15.57 4.41
CA ASP A 303 -28.50 -15.68 3.34
C ASP A 303 -28.48 -14.70 2.16
N ALA A 304 -27.97 -15.21 1.04
CA ALA A 304 -28.57 -14.99 -0.28
C ALA A 304 -28.46 -16.28 -1.12
N GLY A 305 -29.39 -17.20 -0.91
CA GLY A 305 -29.67 -18.25 -1.87
C GLY A 305 -30.17 -17.65 -3.19
N GLY A 306 -29.67 -18.18 -4.31
CA GLY A 306 -30.31 -18.02 -5.62
C GLY A 306 -29.98 -16.73 -6.37
N GLY A 307 -28.79 -16.66 -6.97
CA GLY A 307 -28.46 -15.71 -8.01
C GLY A 307 -26.98 -15.37 -7.98
N ARG A 308 -26.24 -15.72 -9.04
CA ARG A 308 -24.89 -15.19 -9.28
C ARG A 308 -24.97 -13.67 -9.34
N SER A 309 -24.80 -13.02 -8.20
CA SER A 309 -24.43 -11.61 -8.10
C SER A 309 -23.01 -11.59 -7.59
N GLN A 310 -22.08 -11.17 -8.46
CA GLN A 310 -20.72 -10.85 -8.06
C GLN A 310 -20.75 -9.81 -6.93
N PRO A 311 -19.80 -9.84 -5.98
CA PRO A 311 -19.69 -8.77 -5.00
C PRO A 311 -19.53 -7.45 -5.74
N ALA A 312 -20.31 -6.43 -5.37
CA ALA A 312 -20.37 -5.15 -6.07
C ALA A 312 -18.96 -4.52 -6.17
N GLY A 313 -18.32 -4.69 -7.32
CA GLY A 313 -17.04 -4.08 -7.64
C GLY A 313 -17.15 -2.56 -7.54
N ALA A 314 -16.11 -1.90 -7.06
CA ALA A 314 -16.03 -0.44 -6.97
C ALA A 314 -16.59 0.24 -8.24
N SER A 315 -17.40 1.29 -8.10
CA SER A 315 -17.95 2.01 -9.27
C SER A 315 -16.83 2.49 -10.21
N THR A 316 -17.12 2.67 -11.50
CA THR A 316 -16.14 3.17 -12.48
C THR A 316 -15.47 4.47 -12.02
N LYS A 317 -16.20 5.32 -11.30
CA LYS A 317 -15.67 6.52 -10.65
C LYS A 317 -14.55 6.26 -9.66
N GLN A 318 -14.74 5.28 -8.78
CA GLN A 318 -13.76 4.93 -7.76
C GLN A 318 -12.50 4.34 -8.42
N ARG A 319 -12.66 3.46 -9.42
CA ARG A 319 -11.53 2.96 -10.21
C ARG A 319 -10.82 4.07 -10.98
N ALA A 320 -11.54 5.07 -11.50
CA ALA A 320 -10.92 6.20 -12.19
C ALA A 320 -10.07 7.04 -11.24
N ILE A 321 -10.52 7.26 -10.01
CA ILE A 321 -9.73 7.93 -8.97
C ILE A 321 -8.46 7.12 -8.66
N GLU A 322 -8.60 5.80 -8.48
CA GLU A 322 -7.47 4.90 -8.20
C GLU A 322 -6.44 4.93 -9.34
N VAL A 323 -6.87 4.82 -10.60
CA VAL A 323 -5.99 4.92 -11.76
C VAL A 323 -5.33 6.29 -11.84
N ALA A 324 -6.07 7.38 -11.63
CA ALA A 324 -5.52 8.72 -11.69
C ALA A 324 -4.43 8.96 -10.62
N LEU A 325 -4.65 8.50 -9.40
CA LEU A 325 -3.69 8.59 -8.30
C LEU A 325 -2.47 7.69 -8.55
N ALA A 326 -2.65 6.47 -9.07
CA ALA A 326 -1.56 5.58 -9.44
C ALA A 326 -0.68 6.18 -10.56
N GLU A 327 -1.30 6.76 -11.58
CA GLU A 327 -0.57 7.48 -12.64
C GLU A 327 0.10 8.75 -12.08
N MET A 328 -0.53 9.47 -11.16
CA MET A 328 0.10 10.61 -10.48
C MET A 328 1.37 10.19 -9.73
N GLU A 329 1.36 9.05 -9.06
CA GLU A 329 2.59 8.51 -8.48
C GLU A 329 3.65 8.28 -9.57
N ILE A 330 3.28 7.89 -10.81
CA ILE A 330 4.23 7.67 -11.93
C ILE A 330 5.05 8.92 -12.15
N PHE A 331 4.38 10.07 -12.09
CA PHE A 331 4.92 11.39 -12.32
C PHE A 331 5.37 12.11 -11.03
N ALA A 332 5.21 11.47 -9.86
CA ALA A 332 5.60 12.01 -8.57
C ALA A 332 7.13 12.06 -8.41
N ARG A 333 7.57 13.10 -7.70
CA ARG A 333 8.94 13.60 -7.59
C ARG A 333 9.92 12.55 -7.05
N SER A 334 11.15 12.56 -7.59
CA SER A 334 12.31 11.96 -6.93
C SER A 334 13.12 13.09 -6.26
N ASN A 335 13.46 12.93 -4.98
CA ASN A 335 14.26 13.89 -4.20
C ASN A 335 13.74 15.35 -4.22
N GLY A 336 12.42 15.56 -4.27
CA GLY A 336 11.82 16.89 -4.27
C GLY A 336 11.85 17.63 -5.63
N ALA A 337 12.47 17.05 -6.67
CA ALA A 337 12.51 17.62 -8.02
C ALA A 337 11.39 17.05 -8.91
N ILE A 338 10.73 17.91 -9.69
CA ILE A 338 9.77 17.51 -10.73
C ILE A 338 10.55 16.77 -11.82
N VAL A 339 10.25 15.49 -12.02
CA VAL A 339 10.72 14.76 -13.21
C VAL A 339 9.84 15.25 -14.36
N ARG A 340 10.45 15.95 -15.33
CA ARG A 340 9.74 16.46 -16.50
C ARG A 340 9.28 15.29 -17.38
N GLU A 341 8.08 15.41 -17.95
CA GLU A 341 7.45 14.41 -18.83
C GLU A 341 8.32 13.92 -20.01
N ASN A 342 9.26 14.75 -20.47
CA ASN A 342 10.11 14.48 -21.62
C ASN A 342 11.41 13.74 -21.26
N ARG A 343 11.49 13.16 -20.05
CA ARG A 343 12.62 12.33 -19.63
C ARG A 343 12.16 10.91 -19.40
N PRO A 344 12.95 9.91 -19.80
CA PRO A 344 12.71 8.53 -19.40
C PRO A 344 12.59 8.43 -17.87
N PRO A 345 11.62 7.67 -17.34
CA PRO A 345 10.66 6.82 -18.06
C PRO A 345 9.30 7.48 -18.38
N LEU A 346 9.11 8.77 -18.06
CA LEU A 346 7.81 9.45 -18.23
C LEU A 346 7.43 9.64 -19.69
N GLU A 347 8.41 9.90 -20.55
CA GLU A 347 8.19 10.10 -21.99
C GLU A 347 7.51 8.87 -22.62
N ALA A 348 8.00 7.67 -22.29
CA ALA A 348 7.43 6.42 -22.77
C ALA A 348 5.98 6.22 -22.32
N ARG A 349 5.65 6.67 -21.09
CA ARG A 349 4.28 6.60 -20.55
C ARG A 349 3.35 7.60 -21.23
N VAL A 350 3.81 8.83 -21.47
CA VAL A 350 3.02 9.82 -22.23
C VAL A 350 2.74 9.35 -23.66
N LEU A 351 3.73 8.75 -24.33
CA LEU A 351 3.53 8.14 -25.64
C LEU A 351 2.54 6.97 -25.59
N GLU A 352 2.44 6.24 -24.48
CA GLU A 352 1.41 5.22 -24.30
C GLU A 352 0.00 5.82 -24.22
N TYR A 353 -0.19 6.97 -23.55
CA TYR A 353 -1.47 7.67 -23.56
C TYR A 353 -1.88 8.07 -24.98
N PHE A 354 -0.95 8.58 -25.79
CA PHE A 354 -1.23 8.93 -27.17
C PHE A 354 -1.61 7.72 -28.01
N ARG A 355 -0.85 6.61 -27.90
CA ARG A 355 -1.20 5.36 -28.59
C ARG A 355 -2.57 4.83 -28.16
N PHE A 356 -2.94 4.98 -26.90
CA PHE A 356 -4.24 4.56 -26.38
C PHE A 356 -5.42 5.28 -27.07
N VAL A 357 -5.24 6.55 -27.42
CA VAL A 357 -6.23 7.37 -28.15
C VAL A 357 -5.98 7.41 -29.66
N ASP A 358 -5.36 6.36 -30.20
CA ASP A 358 -5.09 6.15 -31.64
C ASP A 358 -4.18 7.22 -32.27
N ARG A 359 -3.34 7.90 -31.47
CA ARG A 359 -2.33 8.88 -31.90
C ARG A 359 -0.91 8.32 -31.85
N GLY A 360 -0.72 7.18 -32.51
CA GLY A 360 0.59 6.54 -32.63
C GLY A 360 1.61 7.34 -33.48
N ASP A 361 1.14 8.37 -34.18
CA ASP A 361 1.95 9.33 -34.94
C ASP A 361 2.73 10.30 -34.05
N VAL A 362 2.32 10.50 -32.79
CA VAL A 362 3.03 11.38 -31.85
C VAL A 362 4.29 10.69 -31.35
N THR A 363 5.44 11.30 -31.63
CA THR A 363 6.77 10.82 -31.18
C THR A 363 7.45 11.80 -30.23
N ASP A 364 7.11 13.09 -30.30
CA ASP A 364 7.56 14.13 -29.38
C ASP A 364 6.44 14.50 -28.40
N THR A 365 6.64 14.16 -27.13
CA THR A 365 5.68 14.39 -26.05
C THR A 365 5.48 15.86 -25.69
N THR A 366 6.40 16.74 -26.10
CA THR A 366 6.34 18.19 -25.83
C THR A 366 5.60 18.97 -26.90
N ALA A 367 5.44 18.40 -28.10
CA ALA A 367 4.80 19.06 -29.23
C ALA A 367 3.27 19.08 -29.14
N VAL A 368 2.67 18.16 -28.37
CA VAL A 368 1.22 18.01 -28.26
C VAL A 368 0.82 17.86 -26.79
N PRO A 369 -0.13 18.67 -26.28
CA PRO A 369 -0.65 18.47 -24.93
C PRO A 369 -1.33 17.10 -24.76
N TRP A 370 -0.97 16.35 -23.73
CA TRP A 370 -1.44 14.97 -23.52
C TRP A 370 -2.55 14.82 -22.47
N SER A 371 -3.04 15.91 -21.87
CA SER A 371 -4.05 15.88 -20.79
C SER A 371 -5.32 15.10 -21.15
N ALA A 372 -5.87 15.29 -22.35
CA ALA A 372 -7.06 14.57 -22.79
C ALA A 372 -6.78 13.08 -23.08
N ALA A 373 -5.59 12.76 -23.59
CA ALA A 373 -5.16 11.38 -23.81
C ALA A 373 -5.02 10.64 -22.47
N TYR A 374 -4.42 11.30 -21.47
CA TYR A 374 -4.35 10.80 -20.10
C TYR A 374 -5.74 10.62 -19.49
N MET A 375 -6.63 11.59 -19.59
CA MET A 375 -7.99 11.46 -19.03
C MET A 375 -8.76 10.32 -19.70
N SER A 376 -8.63 10.16 -21.03
CA SER A 376 -9.20 9.02 -21.75
C SER A 376 -8.63 7.69 -21.27
N PHE A 377 -7.32 7.61 -21.05
CA PHE A 377 -6.66 6.43 -20.48
C PHE A 377 -7.19 6.10 -19.08
N VAL A 378 -7.29 7.08 -18.19
CA VAL A 378 -7.83 6.92 -16.82
C VAL A 378 -9.24 6.33 -16.85
N MET A 379 -10.15 6.96 -17.60
CA MET A 379 -11.56 6.55 -17.63
C MET A 379 -11.74 5.15 -18.22
N HIS A 380 -10.99 4.80 -19.27
CA HIS A 380 -11.09 3.48 -19.90
C HIS A 380 -10.40 2.38 -19.09
N LYS A 381 -9.27 2.67 -18.42
CA LYS A 381 -8.65 1.74 -17.47
C LYS A 381 -9.57 1.48 -16.27
N ALA A 382 -10.40 2.46 -15.90
CA ALA A 382 -11.44 2.29 -14.91
C ALA A 382 -12.66 1.47 -15.39
N GLY A 383 -12.68 1.06 -16.66
CA GLY A 383 -13.72 0.21 -17.24
C GLY A 383 -14.79 0.96 -18.05
N ALA A 384 -14.63 2.26 -18.30
CA ALA A 384 -15.54 2.97 -19.19
C ALA A 384 -15.40 2.45 -20.64
N THR A 385 -16.53 2.20 -21.31
CA THR A 385 -16.52 1.95 -22.75
C THR A 385 -16.40 3.26 -23.54
N ASN A 386 -16.15 3.17 -24.85
CA ASN A 386 -16.06 4.35 -25.70
C ASN A 386 -17.41 5.08 -25.87
N GLU A 387 -18.53 4.37 -25.75
CA GLU A 387 -19.89 4.93 -25.75
C GLU A 387 -20.16 5.70 -24.46
N GLN A 388 -19.63 5.20 -23.34
CA GLN A 388 -19.75 5.83 -22.03
C GLN A 388 -18.84 7.05 -21.89
N PHE A 389 -17.60 6.97 -22.37
CA PHE A 389 -16.62 8.04 -22.36
C PHE A 389 -15.82 8.06 -23.67
N PRO A 390 -16.11 8.98 -24.61
CA PRO A 390 -15.44 8.98 -25.91
C PRO A 390 -13.93 9.24 -25.79
N LYS A 391 -13.10 8.26 -26.17
CA LYS A 391 -11.64 8.42 -26.15
C LYS A 391 -11.19 9.49 -27.15
N SER A 392 -10.25 10.35 -26.75
CA SER A 392 -9.74 11.44 -27.58
C SER A 392 -8.41 12.00 -27.11
N ALA A 393 -7.62 12.53 -28.05
CA ALA A 393 -6.51 13.42 -27.76
C ALA A 393 -6.93 14.88 -27.47
N GLY A 394 -8.23 15.21 -27.50
CA GLY A 394 -8.76 16.54 -27.17
C GLY A 394 -9.96 16.52 -26.22
N HIS A 395 -9.96 17.40 -25.21
CA HIS A 395 -11.02 17.48 -24.20
C HIS A 395 -12.40 17.80 -24.81
N ALA A 396 -12.42 18.62 -25.87
CA ALA A 396 -13.64 19.04 -26.56
C ALA A 396 -14.56 17.87 -26.95
N LYS A 397 -14.00 16.68 -27.29
CA LYS A 397 -14.80 15.54 -27.74
C LYS A 397 -15.81 15.07 -26.69
N TYR A 398 -15.37 14.80 -25.46
CA TYR A 398 -16.25 14.33 -24.39
C TYR A 398 -17.00 15.48 -23.71
N ILE A 399 -16.47 16.70 -23.72
CA ILE A 399 -17.24 17.89 -23.29
C ILE A 399 -18.47 18.06 -24.19
N LEU A 400 -18.30 18.04 -25.52
CA LEU A 400 -19.43 18.17 -26.45
C LEU A 400 -20.37 16.96 -26.38
N ALA A 401 -19.87 15.75 -26.14
CA ALA A 401 -20.74 14.59 -25.90
C ALA A 401 -21.62 14.77 -24.64
N SER A 402 -21.03 15.24 -23.53
CA SER A 402 -21.77 15.52 -22.29
C SER A 402 -22.77 16.67 -22.43
N LEU A 403 -22.45 17.69 -23.25
CA LEU A 403 -23.34 18.81 -23.54
C LEU A 403 -24.51 18.39 -24.42
N ARG A 404 -24.30 17.50 -25.40
CA ARG A 404 -25.40 16.89 -26.16
C ARG A 404 -26.37 16.14 -25.26
N ASN A 405 -25.87 15.40 -24.27
CA ASN A 405 -26.72 14.74 -23.28
C ASN A 405 -27.52 15.75 -22.45
N ARG A 406 -26.87 16.86 -22.03
CA ARG A 406 -27.52 17.95 -21.29
C ARG A 406 -28.66 18.60 -22.08
N ILE A 407 -28.42 18.98 -23.34
CA ILE A 407 -29.42 19.63 -24.21
C ILE A 407 -30.57 18.68 -24.56
N ALA A 408 -30.27 17.38 -24.69
CA ALA A 408 -31.29 16.34 -24.92
C ALA A 408 -32.02 15.89 -23.64
N ASN A 409 -31.79 16.54 -22.49
CA ASN A 409 -32.36 16.18 -21.18
C ASN A 409 -32.08 14.72 -20.74
N ARG A 410 -30.98 14.12 -21.22
CA ARG A 410 -30.53 12.77 -20.82
C ARG A 410 -29.65 12.84 -19.59
N PHE A 411 -30.25 13.15 -18.44
CA PHE A 411 -29.53 13.33 -17.16
C PHE A 411 -29.01 12.03 -16.54
N ASP A 412 -29.50 10.89 -17.02
CA ASP A 412 -29.08 9.53 -16.70
C ASP A 412 -27.96 9.01 -17.61
N ALA A 413 -27.61 9.75 -18.67
CA ALA A 413 -26.52 9.36 -19.55
C ALA A 413 -25.17 9.30 -18.82
N SER A 414 -24.26 8.50 -19.35
CA SER A 414 -22.93 8.19 -18.78
C SER A 414 -22.11 9.41 -18.39
N ILE A 415 -22.22 10.50 -19.15
CA ILE A 415 -21.60 11.80 -18.86
C ILE A 415 -22.57 12.94 -19.19
N VAL A 416 -22.71 13.93 -18.31
CA VAL A 416 -23.65 15.05 -18.50
C VAL A 416 -23.01 16.37 -18.07
N TYR A 417 -23.11 17.39 -18.91
CA TYR A 417 -22.62 18.74 -18.63
C TYR A 417 -23.53 19.49 -17.65
N PHE A 418 -22.94 20.19 -16.68
CA PHE A 418 -23.61 21.18 -15.84
C PHE A 418 -22.74 22.43 -15.69
N ASP A 419 -23.39 23.59 -15.63
CA ASP A 419 -22.71 24.83 -15.24
C ASP A 419 -22.27 24.78 -13.77
N ARG A 420 -21.21 25.50 -13.42
CA ARG A 420 -20.63 25.47 -12.06
C ARG A 420 -21.62 25.75 -10.92
N ASN A 421 -22.68 26.51 -11.21
CA ASN A 421 -23.71 26.94 -10.25
C ASN A 421 -24.97 26.05 -10.30
N GLU A 422 -24.99 24.98 -11.08
CA GLU A 422 -26.14 24.06 -11.18
C GLU A 422 -25.98 22.82 -10.27
N LYS A 423 -24.76 22.32 -10.07
CA LYS A 423 -24.48 21.11 -9.29
C LYS A 423 -23.14 21.20 -8.54
N ALA A 424 -23.11 20.69 -7.31
CA ALA A 424 -21.87 20.51 -6.56
C ALA A 424 -21.07 19.33 -7.16
N PRO A 425 -19.74 19.48 -7.37
CA PRO A 425 -18.89 18.38 -7.82
C PRO A 425 -18.89 17.20 -6.84
N ARG A 426 -18.81 15.98 -7.37
CA ARG A 426 -18.71 14.74 -6.58
C ARG A 426 -17.44 13.99 -6.93
N LEU A 427 -17.05 13.05 -6.07
CA LEU A 427 -15.96 12.11 -6.37
C LEU A 427 -16.19 11.46 -7.74
N GLY A 428 -15.15 11.52 -8.59
CA GLY A 428 -15.16 10.97 -9.93
C GLY A 428 -15.80 11.85 -11.01
N ASP A 429 -16.38 13.00 -10.66
CA ASP A 429 -16.80 14.00 -11.65
C ASP A 429 -15.57 14.68 -12.28
N LEU A 430 -15.73 15.23 -13.48
CA LEU A 430 -14.71 16.08 -14.10
C LEU A 430 -15.10 17.54 -13.91
N VAL A 431 -14.16 18.41 -13.59
CA VAL A 431 -14.35 19.87 -13.58
C VAL A 431 -13.48 20.48 -14.65
N GLY A 432 -13.99 21.48 -15.37
CA GLY A 432 -13.29 22.00 -16.54
C GLY A 432 -13.26 23.51 -16.67
N PHE A 433 -12.28 23.96 -17.45
CA PHE A 433 -12.08 25.35 -17.83
C PHE A 433 -11.58 25.44 -19.27
N SER A 434 -11.54 26.67 -19.79
CA SER A 434 -11.00 27.01 -21.09
C SER A 434 -10.49 28.45 -21.05
N ASP A 435 -9.44 28.72 -21.83
CA ASP A 435 -8.96 30.08 -22.08
C ASP A 435 -9.63 30.72 -23.32
N GLU A 436 -10.34 29.92 -24.14
CA GLU A 436 -11.00 30.35 -25.38
C GLU A 436 -12.50 30.62 -25.16
N VAL A 437 -13.17 29.78 -24.38
CA VAL A 437 -14.62 29.85 -24.10
C VAL A 437 -14.88 30.07 -22.61
N ARG A 438 -15.94 30.81 -22.27
CA ARG A 438 -16.17 31.28 -20.88
C ARG A 438 -17.45 30.75 -20.25
N ASN A 439 -18.38 30.22 -21.04
CA ASN A 439 -19.68 29.78 -20.57
C ASN A 439 -20.25 28.66 -21.48
N ARG A 440 -21.39 28.07 -21.09
CA ARG A 440 -22.06 27.03 -21.86
C ARG A 440 -22.44 27.45 -23.28
N ALA A 441 -22.95 28.67 -23.48
CA ALA A 441 -23.38 29.14 -24.80
C ALA A 441 -22.22 29.21 -25.80
N ASP A 442 -21.03 29.61 -25.34
CA ASP A 442 -19.81 29.59 -26.16
C ASP A 442 -19.46 28.16 -26.63
N ILE A 443 -19.64 27.15 -25.75
CA ILE A 443 -19.39 25.75 -26.09
C ILE A 443 -20.49 25.22 -27.04
N GLU A 444 -21.75 25.59 -26.82
CA GLU A 444 -22.88 25.21 -27.69
C GLU A 444 -22.65 25.65 -29.14
N ALA A 445 -22.00 26.79 -29.36
CA ALA A 445 -21.66 27.27 -30.69
C ALA A 445 -20.74 26.32 -31.51
N PHE A 446 -20.03 25.40 -30.85
CA PHE A 446 -19.24 24.38 -31.54
C PHE A 446 -20.10 23.20 -32.02
N LEU A 447 -21.28 22.94 -31.44
CA LEU A 447 -22.14 21.83 -31.84
C LEU A 447 -22.68 21.97 -33.27
N SER A 448 -22.77 23.18 -33.79
CA SER A 448 -23.19 23.48 -35.17
C SER A 448 -22.06 23.36 -36.21
N LYS A 449 -20.79 23.26 -35.76
CA LYS A 449 -19.64 23.12 -36.66
C LYS A 449 -19.55 21.70 -37.22
N PRO A 450 -18.96 21.52 -38.43
CA PRO A 450 -18.55 20.20 -38.93
C PRO A 450 -17.70 19.44 -37.91
N ALA A 451 -17.81 18.12 -37.85
CA ALA A 451 -17.20 17.28 -36.80
C ALA A 451 -15.68 17.46 -36.67
N ASP A 452 -14.97 17.69 -37.78
CA ASP A 452 -13.52 17.98 -37.85
C ASP A 452 -13.15 19.38 -37.30
N LYS A 453 -14.13 20.26 -37.10
CA LYS A 453 -13.98 21.62 -36.56
C LYS A 453 -14.57 21.79 -35.16
N GLN A 454 -14.99 20.70 -34.52
CA GLN A 454 -15.52 20.67 -33.15
C GLN A 454 -14.41 20.60 -32.10
N PHE A 455 -13.48 21.55 -32.16
CA PHE A 455 -12.35 21.67 -31.25
C PHE A 455 -12.27 23.08 -30.68
N PHE A 456 -12.00 23.18 -29.38
CA PHE A 456 -11.67 24.41 -28.68
C PHE A 456 -10.68 24.10 -27.55
N SER A 457 -9.81 25.04 -27.24
CA SER A 457 -8.85 24.90 -26.14
C SER A 457 -9.62 24.68 -24.84
N SER A 458 -9.36 23.58 -24.14
CA SER A 458 -10.06 23.22 -22.91
C SER A 458 -9.25 22.23 -22.11
N HIS A 459 -9.52 22.18 -20.81
CA HIS A 459 -8.88 21.26 -19.87
C HIS A 459 -9.89 20.78 -18.85
N THR A 460 -9.74 19.54 -18.40
CA THR A 460 -10.57 18.95 -17.34
C THR A 460 -9.70 18.22 -16.32
N ASP A 461 -10.06 18.35 -15.06
CA ASP A 461 -9.44 17.66 -13.93
C ASP A 461 -10.46 16.71 -13.27
N LEU A 462 -9.99 15.56 -12.79
CA LEU A 462 -10.81 14.56 -12.09
C LEU A 462 -10.92 14.88 -10.60
N VAL A 463 -12.12 14.89 -10.03
CA VAL A 463 -12.34 15.10 -8.59
C VAL A 463 -11.98 13.83 -7.80
N VAL A 464 -10.96 13.92 -6.94
CA VAL A 464 -10.44 12.80 -6.14
C VAL A 464 -10.71 12.94 -4.65
N ASN A 465 -11.06 14.14 -4.17
CA ASN A 465 -11.46 14.37 -2.78
C ASN A 465 -12.41 15.57 -2.69
N VAL A 466 -13.40 15.52 -1.80
CA VAL A 466 -14.35 16.61 -1.53
C VAL A 466 -14.32 16.92 -0.03
N ASN A 467 -14.01 18.17 0.32
CA ASN A 467 -14.02 18.67 1.70
C ASN A 467 -14.91 19.92 1.80
N ALA A 468 -15.23 20.33 3.03
CA ALA A 468 -15.84 21.63 3.27
C ALA A 468 -14.94 22.75 2.70
N GLY A 469 -15.51 23.61 1.85
CA GLY A 469 -14.83 24.77 1.25
C GLY A 469 -13.81 24.48 0.14
N GLN A 470 -13.46 23.22 -0.14
CA GLN A 470 -12.56 22.88 -1.24
C GLN A 470 -12.71 21.45 -1.77
N ILE A 471 -12.38 21.26 -3.04
CA ILE A 471 -12.18 19.95 -3.66
C ILE A 471 -10.71 19.77 -4.05
N LEU A 472 -10.24 18.53 -4.04
CA LEU A 472 -8.95 18.14 -4.61
C LEU A 472 -9.20 17.47 -5.96
N VAL A 473 -8.48 17.93 -6.98
CA VAL A 473 -8.59 17.39 -8.34
C VAL A 473 -7.23 16.95 -8.87
N VAL A 474 -7.21 15.96 -9.77
CA VAL A 474 -6.01 15.48 -10.47
C VAL A 474 -6.15 15.76 -11.96
N GLY A 475 -5.11 16.34 -12.55
CA GLY A 475 -5.02 16.62 -13.99
C GLY A 475 -3.70 16.17 -14.58
N GLY A 476 -3.72 15.79 -15.86
CA GLY A 476 -2.52 15.49 -16.64
C GLY A 476 -1.98 16.72 -17.37
N ASN A 477 -0.70 16.70 -17.71
CA ASN A 477 0.02 17.81 -18.35
C ASN A 477 -0.13 19.17 -17.66
N VAL A 478 -0.29 19.19 -16.33
CA VAL A 478 -0.29 20.42 -15.55
C VAL A 478 1.14 20.66 -15.09
N SER A 479 1.79 21.67 -15.64
CA SER A 479 3.24 21.91 -15.45
C SER A 479 4.11 20.71 -15.86
N GLN A 480 3.78 20.08 -16.98
CA GLN A 480 4.51 18.93 -17.55
C GLN A 480 4.53 17.67 -16.64
N THR A 481 3.46 17.48 -15.87
CA THR A 481 3.31 16.37 -14.93
C THR A 481 1.84 16.02 -14.69
N ILE A 482 1.59 14.93 -13.96
CA ILE A 482 0.30 14.65 -13.34
C ILE A 482 0.39 15.16 -11.90
N THR A 483 -0.52 16.03 -11.50
CA THR A 483 -0.49 16.63 -10.16
C THR A 483 -1.88 16.90 -9.62
N THR A 484 -1.96 17.12 -8.31
CA THR A 484 -3.18 17.63 -7.68
C THR A 484 -3.26 19.15 -7.72
N LYS A 485 -4.49 19.68 -7.77
CA LYS A 485 -4.84 21.07 -7.51
C LYS A 485 -5.99 21.13 -6.51
N ARG A 486 -5.96 22.12 -5.61
CA ARG A 486 -7.12 22.48 -4.78
C ARG A 486 -7.97 23.52 -5.51
N ILE A 487 -9.27 23.30 -5.58
CA ILE A 487 -10.26 24.22 -6.15
C ILE A 487 -11.22 24.61 -5.02
N ARG A 488 -11.46 25.91 -4.86
CA ARG A 488 -12.40 26.40 -3.84
C ARG A 488 -13.84 26.10 -4.24
N VAL A 489 -14.64 25.74 -3.25
CA VAL A 489 -16.11 25.67 -3.37
C VAL A 489 -16.77 26.61 -2.37
N ASP A 490 -17.97 27.07 -2.67
CA ASP A 490 -18.77 27.91 -1.77
C ASP A 490 -19.44 27.10 -0.65
N ALA A 491 -20.30 27.75 0.15
CA ALA A 491 -20.97 27.13 1.28
C ALA A 491 -21.93 26.00 0.85
N GLU A 492 -22.46 26.09 -0.37
CA GLU A 492 -23.32 25.10 -1.00
C GLU A 492 -22.53 23.98 -1.70
N GLY A 493 -21.19 24.06 -1.70
CA GLY A 493 -20.30 23.09 -2.32
C GLY A 493 -20.18 23.25 -3.84
N MET A 494 -20.67 24.34 -4.42
CA MET A 494 -20.52 24.68 -5.83
C MET A 494 -19.14 25.25 -6.10
N ILE A 495 -18.62 25.11 -7.33
CA ILE A 495 -17.31 25.68 -7.68
C ILE A 495 -17.38 27.20 -7.54
N ALA A 496 -16.49 27.76 -6.71
CA ALA A 496 -16.52 29.16 -6.36
C ALA A 496 -16.38 30.06 -7.61
N PRO A 497 -17.12 31.18 -7.72
CA PRO A 497 -17.05 32.06 -8.89
C PRO A 497 -15.65 32.59 -9.22
N SER A 498 -14.76 32.65 -8.23
CA SER A 498 -13.36 33.06 -8.34
C SER A 498 -12.44 32.04 -9.03
N GLU A 499 -12.87 30.79 -9.14
CA GLU A 499 -12.11 29.75 -9.85
C GLU A 499 -12.36 29.84 -11.35
N LYS A 500 -11.33 29.53 -12.16
CA LYS A 500 -11.44 29.48 -13.62
C LYS A 500 -12.32 28.34 -14.13
N HIS A 501 -12.54 27.32 -13.29
CA HIS A 501 -13.39 26.19 -13.58
C HIS A 501 -14.85 26.65 -13.59
N PHE A 502 -15.49 26.64 -14.76
CA PHE A 502 -16.85 27.18 -14.93
C PHE A 502 -17.90 26.11 -15.23
N PHE A 503 -17.50 24.85 -15.35
CA PHE A 503 -18.40 23.74 -15.59
C PHE A 503 -17.91 22.45 -14.94
N LEU A 504 -18.82 21.49 -14.83
CA LEU A 504 -18.54 20.12 -14.45
C LEU A 504 -19.22 19.12 -15.39
N LEU A 505 -18.59 17.97 -15.58
CA LEU A 505 -19.15 16.82 -16.25
C LEU A 505 -19.48 15.79 -15.18
N ARG A 506 -20.77 15.59 -14.94
CA ARG A 506 -21.27 14.54 -14.07
C ARG A 506 -21.01 13.21 -14.75
N VAL A 507 -20.20 12.37 -14.12
CA VAL A 507 -19.98 10.99 -14.56
C VAL A 507 -21.07 10.13 -13.89
N ASN A 508 -21.73 9.21 -14.61
CA ASN A 508 -22.83 8.37 -14.09
C ASN A 508 -22.58 6.86 -14.27
N ILE A 509 -21.35 6.48 -14.60
CA ILE A 509 -20.93 5.10 -14.90
C ILE A 509 -20.23 4.38 -13.75
#